data_AF-A0A3D4F8U3-F1
#
_entry.id   AF-A0A3D4F8U3-F1
#
_cell.length_a   1.000
_cell.length_b   1.000
_cell.length_c   1.000
_cell.angle_alpha   90.00
_cell.angle_beta   90.00
_cell.angle_gamma   90.00
#
_symmetry.space_group_name_H-M   'P 1'
#
loop_
_entity.id
_entity.type
_entity.pdbx_description
1 polymer ?
#
loop_
_entity_poly.entity_id
_entity_poly.type
_entity_poly.pdbx_seq_one_letter_code
_entity_poly.pdbx_strand_id
1 'polypeptide(L)'
;DVLPVEYNASLQQAMFLSNSPLLDALLEPRGDNLAAKLMAESDLSLRVRHAYEHVLGRWPDEAESQHAVAYLHQRVERPEKGLKQLLWAMLTSTEFLTNH
;
A
#
# COMPACT_ATOMS: atom_id res chain seq x y z
N ASP A 1 21.87 6.94 -25.85
CA ASP A 1 20.69 7.71 -25.47
C ASP A 1 19.60 6.71 -25.11
N VAL A 2 19.44 6.40 -23.82
CA VAL A 2 18.46 5.41 -23.37
C VAL A 2 17.27 6.22 -22.88
N LEU A 3 16.24 6.33 -23.72
CA LEU A 3 14.99 6.99 -23.35
C LEU A 3 14.38 6.28 -22.13
N PRO A 4 13.82 7.02 -21.16
CA PRO A 4 13.10 6.41 -20.06
C PRO A 4 11.90 5.65 -20.63
N VAL A 5 11.77 4.37 -20.26
CA VAL A 5 10.59 3.57 -20.59
C VAL A 5 9.43 4.15 -19.80
N GLU A 6 8.56 4.92 -20.45
CA GLU A 6 7.28 5.32 -19.87
C GLU A 6 6.43 4.07 -19.65
N TYR A 7 6.38 3.61 -18.40
CA TYR A 7 5.52 2.50 -18.01
C TYR A 7 4.06 3.00 -18.01
N ASN A 8 3.40 2.86 -19.15
CA ASN A 8 1.95 2.98 -19.23
C ASN A 8 1.35 1.60 -18.93
N ALA A 9 0.84 1.41 -17.72
CA ALA A 9 -0.01 0.27 -17.43
C ALA A 9 -1.13 0.24 -18.48
N SER A 10 -1.30 -0.89 -19.18
CA SER A 10 -2.40 -1.03 -20.13
C SER A 10 -3.74 -0.77 -19.41
N LEU A 11 -4.74 -0.27 -20.13
CA LEU A 11 -6.07 -0.01 -19.56
C LEU A 11 -6.62 -1.22 -18.77
N GLN A 12 -6.32 -2.43 -19.21
CA GLN A 12 -6.68 -3.68 -18.53
C GLN A 12 -5.95 -3.87 -17.19
N GLN A 13 -4.66 -3.54 -17.11
CA GLN A 13 -3.90 -3.59 -15.85
C GLN A 13 -4.40 -2.52 -14.87
N ALA A 14 -4.67 -1.31 -15.34
CA ALA A 14 -5.24 -0.25 -14.50
C ALA A 14 -6.65 -0.62 -13.99
N MET A 15 -7.49 -1.21 -14.84
CA MET A 15 -8.83 -1.70 -14.45
C MET A 15 -8.77 -2.87 -13.48
N PHE A 16 -7.84 -3.81 -13.66
CA PHE A 16 -7.62 -4.90 -12.71
C PHE A 16 -7.20 -4.36 -11.35
N LEU A 17 -6.25 -3.42 -11.30
CA LEU A 17 -5.84 -2.79 -10.05
C LEU A 17 -6.98 -2.04 -9.37
N SER A 18 -7.89 -1.43 -10.14
CA SER A 18 -8.97 -0.59 -9.60
C SER A 18 -10.20 -1.37 -9.12
N ASN A 19 -10.49 -2.56 -9.66
CA ASN A 19 -11.75 -3.27 -9.41
C ASN A 19 -11.59 -4.80 -9.21
N SER A 20 -10.38 -5.31 -8.97
CA SER A 20 -10.19 -6.76 -8.81
C SER A 20 -10.67 -7.25 -7.44
N PRO A 21 -11.65 -8.18 -7.38
CA PRO A 21 -12.06 -8.83 -6.14
C PRO A 21 -10.90 -9.60 -5.47
N LEU A 22 -9.87 -9.97 -6.23
CA LEU A 22 -8.68 -10.64 -5.73
C LEU A 22 -7.80 -9.69 -4.91
N LEU A 23 -7.63 -8.44 -5.36
CA LEU A 23 -6.92 -7.42 -4.58
C LEU A 23 -7.72 -7.02 -3.34
N ASP A 24 -9.04 -6.92 -3.47
CA ASP A 24 -9.91 -6.69 -2.32
C ASP A 24 -9.74 -7.77 -1.25
N ALA A 25 -9.77 -9.05 -1.64
CA ALA A 25 -9.57 -10.17 -0.74
C ALA A 25 -8.16 -10.23 -0.13
N LEU A 26 -7.13 -9.78 -0.86
CA LEU A 26 -5.76 -9.74 -0.39
C LEU A 26 -5.54 -8.63 0.66
N LEU A 27 -6.20 -7.48 0.46
CA LEU A 27 -6.02 -6.27 1.26
C LEU A 27 -6.99 -6.15 2.44
N GLU A 28 -8.04 -6.97 2.48
CA GLU A 28 -8.92 -7.07 3.63
C GLU A 28 -8.25 -7.81 4.79
N PRO A 29 -8.26 -7.27 6.03
CA PRO A 29 -7.75 -7.97 7.19
C PRO A 29 -8.49 -9.30 7.41
N ARG A 30 -7.81 -10.43 7.17
CA ARG A 30 -8.42 -11.76 7.30
C ARG A 30 -7.38 -12.81 7.65
N GLY A 31 -7.68 -13.61 8.67
CA GLY A 31 -6.76 -14.67 9.14
C GLY A 31 -5.43 -14.08 9.61
N ASP A 32 -4.33 -14.56 9.05
CA ASP A 32 -2.95 -14.13 9.39
C ASP A 32 -2.30 -13.22 8.32
N ASN A 33 -3.08 -12.76 7.34
CA ASN A 33 -2.53 -11.98 6.23
C ASN A 33 -1.89 -10.66 6.68
N LEU A 34 -1.12 -10.03 5.80
CA LEU A 34 -0.40 -8.79 6.10
C LEU A 34 -1.34 -7.71 6.65
N ALA A 35 -2.51 -7.52 6.04
CA ALA A 35 -3.49 -6.54 6.50
C ALA A 35 -3.95 -6.81 7.94
N ALA A 36 -4.18 -8.07 8.34
CA ALA A 36 -4.51 -8.44 9.71
C ALA A 36 -3.35 -8.15 10.69
N LYS A 37 -2.11 -8.49 10.32
CA LYS A 37 -0.92 -8.22 11.12
C LYS A 37 -0.70 -6.72 11.34
N LEU A 38 -0.86 -5.92 10.28
CA LEU A 38 -0.76 -4.47 10.35
C LEU A 38 -1.91 -3.84 11.14
N MET A 39 -3.13 -4.38 11.08
CA MET A 39 -4.25 -3.92 11.90
C MET A 39 -4.03 -4.15 13.41
N ALA A 40 -3.32 -5.22 13.77
CA ALA A 40 -2.99 -5.54 15.15
C ALA A 40 -1.91 -4.62 15.75
N GLU A 41 -1.12 -3.94 14.90
CA GLU A 41 -0.10 -2.97 15.33
C GLU A 41 -0.76 -1.66 15.77
N SER A 42 -0.72 -1.34 17.07
CA SER A 42 -1.36 -0.15 17.63
C SER A 42 -0.63 1.15 17.30
N ASP A 43 0.68 1.09 17.10
CA ASP A 43 1.48 2.28 16.75
C ASP A 43 1.39 2.54 15.24
N LEU A 44 0.80 3.68 14.85
CA LEU A 44 0.67 4.05 13.44
C LEU A 44 2.02 4.17 12.72
N SER A 45 3.07 4.61 13.42
CA SER A 45 4.40 4.76 12.85
C SER A 45 5.02 3.40 12.58
N LEU A 46 4.89 2.44 13.51
CA LEU A 46 5.33 1.06 13.30
C LEU A 46 4.50 0.37 12.21
N ARG A 47 3.19 0.62 12.18
CA ARG A 47 2.29 0.10 11.14
C ARG A 47 2.70 0.56 9.75
N VAL A 48 2.98 1.86 9.59
CA VAL A 48 3.46 2.42 8.31
C VAL A 48 4.82 1.83 7.95
N ARG A 49 5.76 1.77 8.89
CA ARG A 49 7.08 1.17 8.65
C ARG A 49 6.99 -0.27 8.17
N HIS A 50 6.21 -1.11 8.84
CA HIS A 50 6.02 -2.51 8.44
C HIS A 50 5.31 -2.62 7.09
N ALA A 51 4.36 -1.73 6.76
CA ALA A 51 3.73 -1.71 5.44
C ALA A 51 4.77 -1.48 4.33
N TYR A 52 5.64 -0.47 4.48
CA TYR A 52 6.70 -0.18 3.51
C TYR A 52 7.70 -1.34 3.40
N GLU A 53 8.09 -1.92 4.52
CA GLU A 53 9.01 -3.07 4.52
C GLU A 53 8.42 -4.28 3.80
N HIS A 54 7.16 -4.62 4.06
CA HIS A 54 6.54 -5.82 3.50
C HIS A 54 6.06 -5.65 2.05
N VAL A 55 5.75 -4.42 1.62
CA VAL A 55 5.24 -4.16 0.27
C VAL A 55 6.33 -3.66 -0.68
N LEU A 56 7.23 -2.78 -0.22
CA LEU A 56 8.27 -2.15 -1.04
C LEU A 56 9.69 -2.63 -0.71
N GLY A 57 9.87 -3.46 0.33
CA GLY A 57 11.17 -4.03 0.68
C GLY A 57 12.16 -3.04 1.27
N ARG A 58 11.70 -1.85 1.69
CA ARG A 58 12.52 -0.80 2.31
C ARG A 58 11.76 -0.08 3.41
N TRP A 59 12.46 0.73 4.21
CA TRP A 59 11.80 1.64 5.14
C TRP A 59 11.31 2.90 4.42
N PRO A 60 10.23 3.53 4.92
CA PRO A 60 9.80 4.82 4.41
C PRO A 60 10.85 5.88 4.76
N ASP A 61 10.98 6.89 3.92
CA ASP A 61 11.65 8.11 4.32
C ASP A 61 10.79 8.94 5.29
N GLU A 62 11.34 10.07 5.75
CA GLU A 62 10.66 10.92 6.72
C GLU A 62 9.35 11.54 6.17
N ALA A 63 9.36 11.98 4.90
CA ALA A 63 8.19 12.61 4.29
C ALA A 63 7.09 11.57 4.02
N GLU A 64 7.46 10.40 3.51
CA GLU A 64 6.57 9.26 3.31
C GLU A 64 5.92 8.80 4.61
N SER A 65 6.73 8.66 5.67
CA SER A 65 6.25 8.29 7.00
C SER A 65 5.24 9.31 7.53
N GLN A 66 5.59 10.60 7.49
CA GLN A 66 4.71 11.69 7.95
C GLN A 66 3.37 11.69 7.20
N HIS A 67 3.39 11.60 5.87
CA HIS A 67 2.18 11.59 5.06
C HIS A 67 1.31 10.34 5.32
N ALA A 68 1.92 9.15 5.37
CA ALA A 68 1.18 7.91 5.57
C ALA A 68 0.57 7.83 6.99
N VAL A 69 1.31 8.25 8.02
CA VAL A 69 0.79 8.32 9.40
C VAL A 69 -0.36 9.33 9.48
N ALA A 70 -0.20 10.54 8.91
CA ALA A 70 -1.26 11.54 8.87
C ALA A 70 -2.51 11.02 8.14
N TYR A 71 -2.33 10.31 7.03
CA TYR A 71 -3.42 9.71 6.26
C TYR A 71 -4.21 8.67 7.07
N LEU A 72 -3.52 7.79 7.81
CA LEU A 72 -4.17 6.78 8.66
C LEU A 72 -4.82 7.41 9.89
N HIS A 73 -4.19 8.42 10.49
CA HIS A 73 -4.73 9.14 11.64
C HIS A 73 -6.07 9.81 11.31
N GLN A 74 -6.24 10.35 10.10
CA GLN A 74 -7.52 10.92 9.64
C GLN A 74 -8.63 9.87 9.45
N ARG A 75 -8.31 8.58 9.54
CA ARG A 75 -9.23 7.46 9.26
C ARG A 75 -9.40 6.51 10.44
N VAL A 76 -9.13 6.98 11.66
CA VAL A 76 -9.28 6.18 12.90
C VAL A 76 -10.70 5.65 13.12
N GLU A 77 -11.73 6.28 12.56
CA GLU A 77 -13.11 5.77 12.60
C GLU A 77 -13.36 4.56 11.68
N ARG A 78 -12.51 4.37 10.66
CA ARG A 78 -12.60 3.29 9.68
C ARG A 78 -11.19 2.77 9.34
N PRO A 79 -10.46 2.24 10.34
CA PRO A 79 -9.03 1.96 10.21
C PRO A 79 -8.74 0.89 9.15
N GLU A 80 -9.62 -0.11 9.03
CA GLU A 80 -9.51 -1.17 8.01
C GLU A 80 -9.56 -0.60 6.58
N LYS A 81 -10.49 0.33 6.31
CA LYS A 81 -10.61 0.98 5.00
C LYS A 81 -9.41 1.89 4.72
N GLY A 82 -8.91 2.58 5.74
CA GLY A 82 -7.71 3.41 5.61
C GLY A 82 -6.47 2.57 5.29
N LEU A 83 -6.25 1.48 6.02
CA LEU A 83 -5.13 0.58 5.77
C LEU A 83 -5.23 -0.09 4.40
N LYS A 84 -6.40 -0.62 4.05
CA LYS A 84 -6.65 -1.21 2.72
C LYS A 84 -6.26 -0.25 1.61
N GLN A 85 -6.63 1.03 1.75
CA GLN A 85 -6.35 2.01 0.71
C GLN A 85 -4.90 2.47 0.67
N LEU A 86 -4.20 2.51 1.81
CA LEU A 86 -2.75 2.72 1.83
C LEU A 86 -2.03 1.58 1.09
N LEU A 87 -2.34 0.33 1.42
CA LEU A 87 -1.73 -0.84 0.79
C LEU A 87 -2.03 -0.90 -0.71
N TRP A 88 -3.26 -0.57 -1.10
CA TRP A 88 -3.63 -0.43 -2.51
C TRP A 88 -2.76 0.60 -3.22
N ALA A 89 -2.63 1.81 -2.66
CA ALA A 89 -1.82 2.87 -3.26
C ALA A 89 -0.36 2.42 -3.47
N MET A 90 0.20 1.71 -2.49
CA MET A 90 1.57 1.16 -2.58
C MET A 90 1.71 0.11 -3.69
N LEU A 91 0.78 -0.85 -3.77
CA LEU A 91 0.79 -1.89 -4.81
C LEU A 91 0.57 -1.33 -6.22
N THR A 92 -0.14 -0.21 -6.33
CA THR A 92 -0.36 0.48 -7.61
C THR A 92 0.68 1.54 -7.92
N SER A 93 1.66 1.76 -7.04
CA SER A 93 2.70 2.77 -7.23
C SER A 93 3.67 2.38 -8.34
N THR A 94 4.27 3.38 -8.99
CA THR A 94 5.35 3.14 -9.96
C THR A 94 6.50 2.37 -9.34
N GLU A 95 6.84 2.67 -8.08
CA GLU A 95 7.89 1.99 -7.35
C GLU A 95 7.66 0.48 -7.29
N PHE A 96 6.48 0.03 -6.86
CA PHE A 96 6.15 -1.41 -6.82
C PHE A 96 6.22 -2.06 -8.21
N LEU A 97 5.87 -1.31 -9.26
CA LEU A 97 5.87 -1.80 -10.64
C LEU A 97 7.27 -1.85 -11.28
N THR A 98 8.21 -1.00 -10.85
CA THR A 98 9.53 -0.87 -11.48
C THR A 98 10.69 -1.43 -10.65
N ASN A 99 10.53 -1.62 -9.34
CA ASN A 99 11.59 -2.16 -8.47
C ASN A 99 11.69 -3.70 -8.47
N HIS A 100 11.24 -4.39 -9.53
CA HIS A 100 11.39 -5.84 -9.73
C HIS A 100 11.90 -6.20 -11.13
#